data_AF-A0A0B7ATK7-F1
#
_entry.id   AF-A0A0B7ATK7-F1
#
_cell.length_a   1.000
_cell.length_b   1.000
_cell.length_c   1.000
_cell.angle_alpha   90.00
_cell.angle_beta   90.00
_cell.angle_gamma   90.00
#
_symmetry.space_group_name_H-M   'P 1'
#
loop_
_entity.id
_entity.type
_entity.pdbx_description
1 polymer ?
#
loop_
_entity_poly.entity_id
_entity_poly.type
_entity_poly.pdbx_seq_one_letter_code
_entity_poly.pdbx_strand_id
1 'polypeptide(L)'
;QMPRPVVTGDSLTTIQDKYTNYRRLQSELAGEKNTLYEVVNEGKQILHSINCPALEATITDFADRWISINADITRELKRSETQVDQVSVFETDAAILSSWLNTAKLRLAGLIQPEDLHNIRAIRSGAEEILEFHKEMNNQIDLKNKVINTGTQLLKNKNCDVTGISNQLREYEEQWTQLESQLSKTQDHLHKAQRTVLPSHQALTELSILVDKVNTSLKFDAGKRTNSVSEIEIMMTNCKEYKIELASKQMLLDFVNQQELALQSDEREVANEKLEFSDTLGELNKEWKKVVTDVTDRLIVLEGIQNKWKEYENSLKKLQDWLHIQNKKIQQYKLIGHEVGVQHTMEELKAMKQQLQTKQTDLNSLKNLGSDLIEFGHDSP
;
A
#
# COMPACT_ATOMS: atom_id res chain seq x y z
N GLN A 1 34.54 -19.73 -14.30
CA GLN A 1 33.60 -20.55 -13.51
C GLN A 1 32.29 -19.78 -13.41
N MET A 2 31.14 -20.44 -13.64
CA MET A 2 29.82 -19.83 -13.43
C MET A 2 29.65 -19.48 -11.94
N PRO A 3 29.11 -18.29 -11.59
CA PRO A 3 28.75 -17.98 -10.22
C PRO A 3 27.72 -18.98 -9.72
N ARG A 4 27.73 -19.27 -8.42
CA ARG A 4 26.66 -20.08 -7.83
C ARG A 4 25.34 -19.29 -7.90
N PRO A 5 24.20 -19.94 -8.17
CA PRO A 5 22.89 -19.32 -8.08
C PRO A 5 22.68 -18.66 -6.71
N VAL A 6 21.77 -17.70 -6.63
CA VAL A 6 21.24 -17.23 -5.34
C VAL A 6 20.53 -18.40 -4.66
N VAL A 7 20.90 -18.69 -3.41
CA VAL A 7 20.41 -19.82 -2.61
C VAL A 7 19.78 -19.30 -1.32
N THR A 8 18.89 -20.10 -0.74
CA THR A 8 18.27 -19.89 0.57
C THR A 8 19.30 -19.53 1.65
N GLY A 9 19.13 -18.38 2.31
CA GLY A 9 20.02 -17.92 3.38
C GLY A 9 21.17 -17.00 2.97
N ASP A 10 21.28 -16.61 1.69
CA ASP A 10 22.20 -15.55 1.29
C ASP A 10 21.82 -14.22 1.98
N SER A 11 22.78 -13.52 2.59
CA SER A 11 22.59 -12.16 3.10
C SER A 11 22.33 -11.18 1.97
N LEU A 12 21.75 -10.00 2.25
CA LEU A 12 21.60 -8.93 1.27
C LEU A 12 22.91 -8.64 0.54
N THR A 13 24.01 -8.52 1.28
CA THR A 13 25.35 -8.30 0.71
C THR A 13 25.76 -9.40 -0.26
N THR A 14 25.46 -10.65 0.07
CA THR A 14 25.75 -11.81 -0.79
C THR A 14 24.89 -11.79 -2.06
N ILE A 15 23.61 -11.40 -1.95
CA ILE A 15 22.71 -11.27 -3.11
C ILE A 15 23.19 -10.12 -4.01
N GLN A 16 23.60 -8.99 -3.43
CA GLN A 16 24.16 -7.83 -4.13
C GLN A 16 25.45 -8.18 -4.89
N ASP A 17 26.35 -8.94 -4.25
CA ASP A 17 27.59 -9.42 -4.85
C ASP A 17 27.34 -10.38 -6.01
N LYS A 18 26.38 -11.30 -5.85
CA LYS A 18 25.94 -12.22 -6.91
C LYS A 18 25.33 -11.46 -8.09
N TYR A 19 24.45 -10.48 -7.83
CA TYR A 19 23.89 -9.62 -8.86
C TYR A 19 24.97 -8.88 -9.66
N THR A 20 25.95 -8.29 -8.96
CA THR A 20 27.07 -7.57 -9.59
C THR A 20 27.92 -8.50 -10.46
N ASN A 21 28.16 -9.73 -9.99
CA ASN A 21 28.88 -10.75 -10.75
C ASN A 21 28.11 -11.21 -12.01
N TYR A 22 26.81 -11.46 -11.92
CA TYR A 22 25.98 -11.80 -13.08
C TYR A 22 25.92 -10.65 -14.09
N ARG A 23 25.82 -9.41 -13.62
CA ARG A 23 25.81 -8.21 -14.48
C ARG A 23 27.14 -8.08 -15.24
N ARG A 24 28.27 -8.28 -14.56
CA ARG A 24 29.60 -8.30 -15.19
C ARG A 24 29.68 -9.38 -16.27
N LEU A 25 29.28 -10.62 -15.96
CA LEU A 25 29.32 -11.72 -16.91
C LEU A 25 28.42 -11.47 -18.12
N GLN A 26 27.23 -10.91 -17.92
CA GLN A 26 26.36 -10.55 -19.04
C GLN A 26 27.01 -9.50 -19.96
N SER A 27 27.73 -8.53 -19.40
CA SER A 27 28.49 -7.56 -20.19
C SER A 27 29.63 -8.20 -20.98
N GLU A 28 30.36 -9.15 -20.38
CA GLU A 28 31.43 -9.91 -21.04
C GLU A 28 30.88 -10.77 -22.19
N LEU A 29 29.77 -11.50 -21.95
CA LEU A 29 29.08 -12.26 -23.00
C LEU A 29 28.54 -11.35 -24.11
N ALA A 30 28.04 -10.17 -23.79
CA ALA A 30 27.58 -9.22 -24.80
C ALA A 30 28.73 -8.74 -25.70
N GLY A 31 29.95 -8.58 -25.16
CA GLY A 31 31.15 -8.20 -25.91
C GLY A 31 31.62 -9.28 -26.88
N GLU A 32 31.64 -10.55 -26.43
CA GLU A 32 32.11 -11.71 -27.23
C GLU A 32 31.08 -12.20 -28.27
N LYS A 33 29.86 -11.65 -28.24
CA LYS A 33 28.75 -12.04 -29.11
C LYS A 33 29.10 -12.00 -30.60
N ASN A 34 29.78 -10.94 -31.04
CA ASN A 34 30.12 -10.76 -32.47
C ASN A 34 31.18 -11.78 -32.91
N THR A 35 32.23 -11.96 -32.11
CA THR A 35 33.30 -12.92 -32.37
C THR A 35 32.75 -14.36 -32.45
N LEU A 36 31.79 -14.70 -31.59
CA LEU A 36 31.13 -16.01 -31.66
C LEU A 36 30.33 -16.21 -32.96
N TYR A 37 29.58 -15.20 -33.41
CA TYR A 37 28.86 -15.29 -34.68
C TYR A 37 29.82 -15.42 -35.86
N GLU A 38 30.94 -14.71 -35.83
CA GLU A 38 32.00 -14.82 -36.85
C GLU A 38 32.57 -16.24 -36.91
N VAL A 39 32.99 -16.81 -35.77
CA VAL A 39 33.53 -18.18 -35.70
C VAL A 39 32.52 -19.24 -36.18
N VAL A 40 31.25 -19.12 -35.78
CA VAL A 40 30.18 -20.03 -36.23
C VAL A 40 29.93 -19.86 -37.74
N ASN A 41 29.97 -18.63 -38.26
CA ASN A 41 29.76 -18.35 -39.68
C ASN A 41 30.92 -18.86 -40.54
N GLU A 42 32.17 -18.64 -40.13
CA GLU A 42 33.35 -19.19 -40.80
C GLU A 42 33.36 -20.73 -40.78
N GLY A 43 33.04 -21.34 -39.63
CA GLY A 43 32.90 -22.78 -39.51
C GLY A 43 31.83 -23.35 -40.46
N LYS A 44 30.69 -22.66 -40.59
CA LYS A 44 29.65 -23.01 -41.57
C LYS A 44 30.16 -22.87 -43.01
N GLN A 45 30.89 -21.80 -43.36
CA GLN A 45 31.46 -21.63 -44.70
C GLN A 45 32.42 -22.78 -45.08
N ILE A 46 33.25 -23.25 -44.14
CA ILE A 46 34.14 -24.40 -44.35
C ILE A 46 33.33 -25.67 -44.67
N LEU A 47 32.22 -25.91 -43.95
CA LEU A 47 31.33 -27.05 -44.19
C LEU A 47 30.63 -27.02 -45.55
N HIS A 48 30.52 -25.86 -46.22
CA HIS A 48 30.02 -25.80 -47.60
C HIS A 48 31.04 -26.35 -48.61
N SER A 49 32.33 -26.33 -48.24
CA SER A 49 33.42 -26.78 -49.10
C SER A 49 33.89 -28.20 -48.77
N ILE A 50 33.56 -28.71 -47.57
CA ILE A 50 34.06 -29.98 -47.03
C ILE A 50 32.96 -30.68 -46.24
N ASN A 51 32.68 -31.95 -46.56
CA ASN A 51 31.73 -32.76 -45.78
C ASN A 51 32.43 -33.39 -44.55
N CYS A 52 32.32 -32.76 -43.38
CA CYS A 52 32.90 -33.22 -42.12
C CYS A 52 31.88 -33.19 -40.97
N PRO A 53 31.16 -34.31 -40.71
CA PRO A 53 30.13 -34.37 -39.67
C PRO A 53 30.64 -34.05 -38.25
N ALA A 54 31.92 -34.34 -37.97
CA ALA A 54 32.52 -34.05 -36.67
C ALA A 54 32.68 -32.53 -36.42
N LEU A 55 33.02 -31.77 -37.47
CA LEU A 55 33.11 -30.31 -37.39
C LEU A 55 31.71 -29.68 -37.25
N GLU A 56 30.72 -30.19 -37.98
CA GLU A 56 29.32 -29.78 -37.84
C GLU A 56 28.77 -30.01 -36.43
N ALA A 57 29.04 -31.16 -35.83
CA ALA A 57 28.67 -31.46 -34.45
C ALA A 57 29.34 -30.50 -33.45
N THR A 58 30.61 -30.16 -33.67
CA THR A 58 31.36 -29.26 -32.78
C THR A 58 30.87 -27.82 -32.85
N ILE A 59 30.57 -27.32 -34.07
CA ILE A 59 30.03 -25.96 -34.27
C ILE A 59 28.62 -25.85 -33.66
N THR A 60 27.80 -26.89 -33.82
CA THR A 60 26.46 -26.96 -33.23
C THR A 60 26.53 -26.99 -31.70
N ASP A 61 27.36 -27.87 -31.11
CA ASP A 61 27.55 -27.93 -29.65
C ASP A 61 28.09 -26.60 -29.07
N PHE A 62 29.02 -25.94 -29.77
CA PHE A 62 29.51 -24.63 -29.36
C PHE A 62 28.42 -23.55 -29.36
N ALA A 63 27.61 -23.49 -30.42
CA ALA A 63 26.49 -22.55 -30.52
C ALA A 63 25.41 -22.83 -29.46
N ASP A 64 25.07 -24.10 -29.23
CA ASP A 64 24.08 -24.52 -28.24
C ASP A 64 24.55 -24.19 -26.81
N ARG A 65 25.82 -24.44 -26.49
CA ARG A 65 26.39 -24.08 -25.18
C ARG A 65 26.38 -22.57 -24.94
N TRP A 66 26.72 -21.77 -25.95
CA TRP A 66 26.66 -20.31 -25.84
C TRP A 66 25.23 -19.83 -25.55
N ILE A 67 24.25 -20.33 -26.30
CA ILE A 67 22.84 -19.98 -26.11
C ILE A 67 22.38 -20.39 -24.70
N SER A 68 22.73 -21.60 -24.25
CA SER A 68 22.39 -22.10 -22.92
C SER A 68 22.98 -21.22 -21.81
N ILE A 69 24.29 -20.93 -21.87
CA ILE A 69 24.97 -20.11 -20.87
C ILE A 69 24.38 -18.69 -20.83
N ASN A 70 24.14 -18.09 -21.99
CA ASN A 70 23.58 -16.74 -22.07
C ASN A 70 22.13 -16.70 -21.55
N ALA A 71 21.33 -17.73 -21.82
CA ALA A 71 19.98 -17.87 -21.29
C ALA A 71 19.99 -18.04 -19.76
N ASP A 72 20.89 -18.87 -19.23
CA ASP A 72 21.02 -19.12 -17.80
C ASP A 72 21.49 -17.86 -17.04
N ILE A 73 22.52 -17.17 -17.54
CA ILE A 73 23.00 -15.91 -16.95
C ILE A 73 21.92 -14.84 -16.99
N THR A 74 21.19 -14.71 -18.10
CA THR A 74 20.10 -13.73 -18.21
C THR A 74 18.97 -14.04 -17.22
N ARG A 75 18.63 -15.32 -17.04
CA ARG A 75 17.62 -15.76 -16.08
C ARG A 75 18.04 -15.46 -14.65
N GLU A 76 19.26 -15.83 -14.29
CA GLU A 76 19.82 -15.61 -12.94
C GLU A 76 20.02 -14.12 -12.63
N LEU A 77 20.41 -13.32 -13.61
CA LEU A 77 20.52 -11.87 -13.46
C LEU A 77 19.16 -11.25 -13.13
N LYS A 78 18.13 -11.53 -13.95
CA LYS A 78 16.78 -11.00 -13.73
C LYS A 78 16.20 -11.46 -12.39
N ARG A 79 16.47 -12.71 -12.01
CA ARG A 79 16.07 -13.27 -10.71
C ARG A 79 16.75 -12.52 -9.56
N SER A 80 18.06 -12.35 -9.62
CA SER A 80 18.84 -11.65 -8.60
C SER A 80 18.45 -10.18 -8.50
N GLU A 81 18.21 -9.51 -9.63
CA GLU A 81 17.74 -8.11 -9.70
C GLU A 81 16.43 -7.92 -8.95
N THR A 82 15.42 -8.74 -9.28
CA THR A 82 14.11 -8.68 -8.64
C THR A 82 14.21 -8.91 -7.14
N GLN A 83 15.12 -9.79 -6.72
CA GLN A 83 15.33 -10.10 -5.31
C GLN A 83 16.02 -8.95 -4.56
N VAL A 84 17.04 -8.33 -5.15
CA VAL A 84 17.67 -7.12 -4.59
C VAL A 84 16.63 -6.01 -4.43
N ASP A 85 15.82 -5.78 -5.45
CA ASP A 85 14.78 -4.74 -5.41
C ASP A 85 13.77 -4.99 -4.28
N GLN A 86 13.27 -6.22 -4.15
CA GLN A 86 12.31 -6.59 -3.11
C GLN A 86 12.88 -6.48 -1.69
N VAL A 87 14.11 -6.96 -1.46
CA VAL A 87 14.74 -6.88 -0.13
C VAL A 87 15.07 -5.43 0.22
N SER A 88 15.57 -4.64 -0.74
CA SER A 88 15.87 -3.22 -0.54
C SER A 88 14.63 -2.41 -0.14
N VAL A 89 13.50 -2.65 -0.83
CA VAL A 89 12.21 -2.03 -0.47
C VAL A 89 11.79 -2.42 0.94
N PHE A 90 11.86 -3.71 1.28
CA PHE A 90 11.53 -4.19 2.62
C PHE A 90 12.40 -3.56 3.70
N GLU A 91 13.72 -3.56 3.55
CA GLU A 91 14.65 -3.01 4.54
C GLU A 91 14.45 -1.50 4.74
N THR A 92 14.21 -0.76 3.65
CA THR A 92 13.95 0.68 3.70
C THR A 92 12.66 0.98 4.48
N ASP A 93 11.55 0.34 4.11
CA ASP A 93 10.27 0.55 4.77
C ASP A 93 10.30 0.06 6.24
N ALA A 94 10.98 -1.06 6.51
CA ALA A 94 11.13 -1.62 7.85
C ALA A 94 11.97 -0.71 8.76
N ALA A 95 13.02 -0.09 8.24
CA ALA A 95 13.82 0.88 8.98
C ALA A 95 13.01 2.13 9.36
N ILE A 96 12.19 2.65 8.43
CA ILE A 96 11.28 3.78 8.69
C ILE A 96 10.29 3.39 9.80
N LEU A 97 9.64 2.24 9.68
CA LEU A 97 8.67 1.74 10.67
C LEU A 97 9.31 1.54 12.04
N SER A 98 10.51 0.96 12.09
CA SER A 98 11.24 0.72 13.35
C SER A 98 11.61 2.02 14.06
N SER A 99 12.12 3.00 13.31
CA SER A 99 12.44 4.33 13.85
C SER A 99 11.20 5.02 14.43
N TRP A 100 10.09 4.96 13.69
CA TRP A 100 8.82 5.51 14.16
C TRP A 100 8.30 4.79 15.40
N LEU A 101 8.28 3.45 15.42
CA LEU A 101 7.82 2.65 16.57
C LEU A 101 8.61 2.97 17.85
N ASN A 102 9.93 3.12 17.76
CA ASN A 102 10.76 3.48 18.91
C ASN A 102 10.40 4.86 19.46
N THR A 103 10.21 5.84 18.56
CA THR A 103 9.82 7.21 18.94
C THR A 103 8.41 7.24 19.54
N ALA A 104 7.47 6.51 18.93
CA ALA A 104 6.07 6.44 19.36
C ALA A 104 5.93 5.82 20.76
N LYS A 105 6.69 4.75 21.06
CA LYS A 105 6.70 4.14 22.39
C LYS A 105 7.21 5.08 23.48
N LEU A 106 8.29 5.81 23.21
CA LEU A 106 8.84 6.79 24.15
C LEU A 106 7.86 7.94 24.39
N ARG A 107 7.22 8.44 23.34
CA ARG A 107 6.21 9.50 23.43
C ARG A 107 5.00 9.05 24.24
N LEU A 108 4.47 7.85 23.98
CA LEU A 108 3.31 7.32 24.71
C LEU A 108 3.61 7.10 26.20
N ALA A 109 4.83 6.66 26.53
CA ALA A 109 5.25 6.50 27.93
C ALA A 109 5.36 7.83 28.70
N GLY A 110 5.63 8.95 28.00
CA GLY A 110 5.77 10.27 28.60
C GLY A 110 4.52 11.16 28.54
N LEU A 111 3.50 10.74 27.79
CA LEU A 111 2.36 11.57 27.37
C LEU A 111 1.46 12.05 28.52
N ILE A 112 1.30 11.24 29.57
CA ILE A 112 0.45 11.58 30.72
C ILE A 112 1.20 11.25 32.00
N GLN A 113 1.43 12.26 32.84
CA GLN A 113 1.99 12.04 34.17
C GLN A 113 0.88 11.84 35.21
N PRO A 114 1.12 11.08 36.30
CA PRO A 114 0.12 10.86 37.34
C PRO A 114 -0.45 12.16 37.95
N GLU A 115 0.35 13.22 38.00
CA GLU A 115 -0.04 14.53 38.53
C GLU A 115 -1.09 15.22 37.65
N ASP A 116 -1.08 14.96 36.33
CA ASP A 116 -1.98 15.60 35.36
C ASP A 116 -3.44 15.12 35.51
N LEU A 117 -3.65 13.95 36.11
CA LEU A 117 -4.96 13.32 36.26
C LEU A 117 -5.91 14.01 37.26
N HIS A 118 -5.44 15.06 37.96
CA HIS A 118 -6.26 15.80 38.93
C HIS A 118 -6.67 17.19 38.44
N ASN A 119 -6.19 17.62 37.27
CA ASN A 119 -6.44 18.94 36.71
C ASN A 119 -7.21 18.82 35.40
N ILE A 120 -8.44 19.33 35.34
CA ILE A 120 -9.29 19.25 34.15
C ILE A 120 -8.64 19.84 32.89
N ARG A 121 -7.81 20.88 33.04
CA ARG A 121 -7.08 21.48 31.91
C ARG A 121 -6.00 20.53 31.38
N ALA A 122 -5.27 19.89 32.28
CA ALA A 122 -4.24 18.92 31.91
C ALA A 122 -4.88 17.65 31.31
N ILE A 123 -5.99 17.16 31.88
CA ILE A 123 -6.79 16.06 31.34
C ILE A 123 -7.24 16.37 29.91
N ARG A 124 -7.79 17.58 29.67
CA ARG A 124 -8.25 17.97 28.32
C ARG A 124 -7.08 18.05 27.33
N SER A 125 -5.96 18.66 27.73
CA SER A 125 -4.74 18.71 26.91
C SER A 125 -4.24 17.30 26.58
N GLY A 126 -4.13 16.42 27.57
CA GLY A 126 -3.73 15.04 27.37
C GLY A 126 -4.68 14.26 26.46
N ALA A 127 -5.99 14.56 26.51
CA ALA A 127 -6.98 13.91 25.63
C ALA A 127 -6.79 14.31 24.17
N GLU A 128 -6.49 15.59 23.92
CA GLU A 128 -6.16 16.09 22.59
C GLU A 128 -4.84 15.48 22.09
N GLU A 129 -3.81 15.40 22.94
CA GLU A 129 -2.53 14.80 22.54
C GLU A 129 -2.62 13.29 22.27
N ILE A 130 -3.42 12.55 23.05
CA ILE A 130 -3.70 11.13 22.80
C ILE A 130 -4.50 10.95 21.51
N LEU A 131 -5.46 11.84 21.23
CA LEU A 131 -6.21 11.82 19.99
C LEU A 131 -5.29 12.01 18.78
N GLU A 132 -4.41 13.02 18.83
CA GLU A 132 -3.44 13.27 17.75
C GLU A 132 -2.43 12.12 17.61
N PHE A 133 -1.99 11.52 18.72
CA PHE A 133 -1.17 10.32 18.69
C PHE A 133 -1.88 9.13 18.01
N HIS A 134 -3.17 8.92 18.29
CA HIS A 134 -3.96 7.86 17.67
C HIS A 134 -4.14 8.10 16.16
N LYS A 135 -4.39 9.35 15.73
CA LYS A 135 -4.42 9.72 14.31
C LYS A 135 -3.09 9.44 13.61
N GLU A 136 -1.97 9.83 14.23
CA GLU A 136 -0.63 9.54 13.72
C GLU A 136 -0.39 8.04 13.57
N MET A 137 -0.73 7.26 14.60
CA MET A 137 -0.63 5.80 14.57
C MET A 137 -1.46 5.20 13.44
N ASN A 138 -2.68 5.70 13.21
CA ASN A 138 -3.52 5.25 12.10
C ASN A 138 -2.90 5.55 10.73
N ASN A 139 -2.20 6.68 10.58
CA ASN A 139 -1.47 7.02 9.35
C ASN A 139 -0.30 6.08 9.06
N GLN A 140 0.24 5.39 10.08
CA GLN A 140 1.31 4.41 9.91
C GLN A 140 0.82 2.99 9.58
N ILE A 141 -0.50 2.73 9.62
CA ILE A 141 -1.06 1.41 9.31
C ILE A 141 -0.71 0.97 7.89
N ASP A 142 -0.73 1.89 6.92
CA ASP A 142 -0.40 1.56 5.53
C ASP A 142 1.08 1.17 5.38
N LEU A 143 1.99 1.87 6.06
CA LEU A 143 3.41 1.52 6.11
C LEU A 143 3.62 0.16 6.77
N LYS A 144 2.97 -0.09 7.92
CA LYS A 144 2.99 -1.39 8.60
C LYS A 144 2.54 -2.49 7.64
N ASN A 145 1.37 -2.35 7.03
CA ASN A 145 0.82 -3.33 6.11
C ASN A 145 1.75 -3.56 4.91
N LYS A 146 2.39 -2.52 4.38
CA LYS A 146 3.38 -2.62 3.31
C LYS A 146 4.60 -3.45 3.73
N VAL A 147 5.15 -3.20 4.92
CA VAL A 147 6.27 -3.98 5.49
C VAL A 147 5.88 -5.44 5.69
N ILE A 148 4.73 -5.71 6.32
CA ILE A 148 4.24 -7.08 6.54
C ILE A 148 3.99 -7.80 5.21
N ASN A 149 3.33 -7.16 4.25
CA ASN A 149 3.05 -7.75 2.95
C ASN A 149 4.32 -8.06 2.16
N THR A 150 5.26 -7.11 2.12
CA THR A 150 6.53 -7.29 1.40
C THR A 150 7.37 -8.38 2.07
N GLY A 151 7.48 -8.37 3.40
CA GLY A 151 8.16 -9.43 4.16
C GLY A 151 7.51 -10.80 3.94
N THR A 152 6.18 -10.88 3.93
CA THR A 152 5.45 -12.14 3.67
C THR A 152 5.69 -12.65 2.23
N GLN A 153 5.78 -11.75 1.25
CA GLN A 153 6.16 -12.13 -0.11
C GLN A 153 7.61 -12.64 -0.17
N LEU A 154 8.52 -12.01 0.56
CA LEU A 154 9.91 -12.48 0.68
C LEU A 154 9.99 -13.87 1.34
N LEU A 155 9.17 -14.16 2.36
CA LEU A 155 9.11 -15.49 2.99
C LEU A 155 8.62 -16.59 2.04
N LYS A 156 7.72 -16.26 1.09
CA LYS A 156 7.29 -17.19 0.03
C LYS A 156 8.41 -17.50 -0.96
N ASN A 157 9.34 -16.56 -1.15
CA ASN A 157 10.53 -16.74 -1.97
C ASN A 157 11.60 -17.48 -1.15
N LYS A 158 11.76 -18.79 -1.36
CA LYS A 158 12.73 -19.67 -0.66
C LYS A 158 14.22 -19.31 -0.85
N ASN A 159 14.55 -18.10 -1.29
CA ASN A 159 15.90 -17.65 -1.60
C ASN A 159 16.40 -16.51 -0.70
N CYS A 160 15.64 -16.10 0.32
CA CYS A 160 16.01 -15.06 1.29
C CYS A 160 16.31 -15.65 2.68
N ASP A 161 16.81 -14.84 3.62
CA ASP A 161 16.90 -15.19 5.05
C ASP A 161 15.49 -15.27 5.66
N VAL A 162 14.88 -16.44 5.51
CA VAL A 162 13.53 -16.73 5.99
C VAL A 162 13.44 -16.53 7.51
N THR A 163 14.48 -16.91 8.25
CA THR A 163 14.49 -16.85 9.72
C THR A 163 14.60 -15.42 10.25
N GLY A 164 15.51 -14.61 9.69
CA GLY A 164 15.68 -13.20 10.06
C GLY A 164 14.42 -12.39 9.78
N ILE A 165 13.89 -12.49 8.55
CA ILE A 165 12.68 -11.78 8.15
C ILE A 165 11.49 -12.21 9.01
N SER A 166 11.31 -13.51 9.26
CA SER A 166 10.21 -14.00 10.10
C SER A 166 10.28 -13.47 11.53
N ASN A 167 11.48 -13.36 12.12
CA ASN A 167 11.65 -12.80 13.45
C ASN A 167 11.35 -11.30 13.49
N GLN A 168 11.80 -10.54 12.48
CA GLN A 168 11.52 -9.11 12.37
C GLN A 168 10.02 -8.83 12.23
N LEU A 169 9.31 -9.59 11.37
CA LEU A 169 7.87 -9.44 11.20
C LEU A 169 7.12 -9.71 12.51
N ARG A 170 7.47 -10.78 13.22
CA ARG A 170 6.89 -11.11 14.54
C ARG A 170 7.16 -10.01 15.55
N GLU A 171 8.38 -9.49 15.58
CA GLU A 171 8.74 -8.38 16.47
C GLU A 171 7.91 -7.14 16.15
N TYR A 172 7.76 -6.74 14.89
CA TYR A 172 6.93 -5.59 14.53
C TYR A 172 5.46 -5.76 14.92
N GLU A 173 4.89 -6.95 14.74
CA GLU A 173 3.53 -7.26 15.20
C GLU A 173 3.41 -7.15 16.73
N GLU A 174 4.33 -7.76 17.47
CA GLU A 174 4.34 -7.71 18.95
C GLU A 174 4.51 -6.27 19.46
N GLN A 175 5.44 -5.52 18.89
CA GLN A 175 5.68 -4.12 19.23
C GLN A 175 4.47 -3.24 18.95
N TRP A 176 3.77 -3.49 17.84
CA TRP A 176 2.55 -2.76 17.49
C TRP A 176 1.40 -3.09 18.44
N THR A 177 1.15 -4.36 18.74
CA THR A 177 0.11 -4.77 19.69
C THR A 177 0.38 -4.25 21.10
N GLN A 178 1.65 -4.21 21.51
CA GLN A 178 2.03 -3.58 22.77
C GLN A 178 1.68 -2.09 22.79
N LEU A 179 1.93 -1.37 21.69
CA LEU A 179 1.61 0.05 21.55
C LEU A 179 0.09 0.28 21.61
N GLU A 180 -0.71 -0.53 20.90
CA GLU A 180 -2.18 -0.50 20.95
C GLU A 180 -2.70 -0.72 22.39
N SER A 181 -2.14 -1.72 23.09
CA SER A 181 -2.53 -2.02 24.47
C SER A 181 -2.19 -0.87 25.42
N GLN A 182 -1.02 -0.25 25.28
CA GLN A 182 -0.64 0.89 26.09
C GLN A 182 -1.52 2.10 25.79
N LEU A 183 -1.83 2.35 24.52
CA LEU A 183 -2.71 3.46 24.10
C LEU A 183 -4.09 3.32 24.73
N SER A 184 -4.69 2.12 24.65
CA SER A 184 -5.99 1.83 25.28
C SER A 184 -5.96 2.06 26.79
N LYS A 185 -4.93 1.57 27.49
CA LYS A 185 -4.80 1.77 28.95
C LYS A 185 -4.67 3.23 29.33
N THR A 186 -3.86 3.99 28.60
CA THR A 186 -3.68 5.43 28.82
C THR A 186 -4.99 6.19 28.59
N GLN A 187 -5.72 5.83 27.52
CA GLN A 187 -7.04 6.39 27.23
C GLN A 187 -8.05 6.07 28.35
N ASP A 188 -8.10 4.83 28.84
CA ASP A 188 -8.97 4.41 29.96
C ASP A 188 -8.68 5.19 31.25
N HIS A 189 -7.40 5.33 31.60
CA HIS A 189 -6.99 6.10 32.77
C HIS A 189 -7.42 7.57 32.66
N LEU A 190 -7.22 8.15 31.48
CA LEU A 190 -7.59 9.54 31.22
C LEU A 190 -9.10 9.75 31.28
N HIS A 191 -9.90 8.86 30.68
CA HIS A 191 -11.35 8.94 30.78
C HIS A 191 -11.83 8.76 32.21
N LYS A 192 -11.24 7.83 32.97
CA LYS A 192 -11.57 7.67 34.39
C LYS A 192 -11.32 8.97 35.17
N ALA A 193 -10.20 9.63 34.94
CA ALA A 193 -9.92 10.94 35.53
C ALA A 193 -10.92 12.00 35.06
N GLN A 194 -11.19 12.08 33.75
CA GLN A 194 -12.14 13.03 33.17
C GLN A 194 -13.54 12.91 33.80
N ARG A 195 -14.05 11.69 33.99
CA ARG A 195 -15.36 11.44 34.62
C ARG A 195 -15.45 11.94 36.07
N THR A 196 -14.33 12.02 36.78
CA THR A 196 -14.33 12.50 38.19
C THR A 196 -14.39 14.02 38.30
N VAL A 197 -13.97 14.74 37.24
CA VAL A 197 -13.82 16.20 37.28
C VAL A 197 -14.81 16.91 36.33
N LEU A 198 -15.34 16.23 35.33
CA LEU A 198 -16.19 16.82 34.29
C LEU A 198 -17.69 16.65 34.59
N PRO A 199 -18.47 17.76 34.68
CA PRO A 199 -19.92 17.70 34.80
C PRO A 199 -20.60 17.10 33.57
N SER A 200 -21.71 16.39 33.76
CA SER A 200 -22.50 15.72 32.71
C SER A 200 -23.00 16.68 31.62
N HIS A 201 -23.54 17.84 31.99
CA HIS A 201 -23.99 18.86 31.03
C HIS A 201 -22.86 19.39 30.15
N GLN A 202 -21.67 19.56 30.71
CA GLN A 202 -20.52 20.01 29.93
C GLN A 202 -20.07 18.92 28.94
N ALA A 203 -20.04 17.66 29.39
CA ALA A 203 -19.76 16.53 28.51
C ALA A 203 -20.78 16.41 27.37
N LEU A 204 -22.07 16.62 27.65
CA LEU A 204 -23.14 16.64 26.65
C LEU A 204 -22.89 17.71 25.59
N THR A 205 -22.59 18.95 26.00
CA THR A 205 -22.29 20.05 25.07
C THR A 205 -21.03 19.78 24.23
N GLU A 206 -19.97 19.24 24.82
CA GLU A 206 -18.75 18.88 24.08
C GLU A 206 -19.04 17.82 22.99
N LEU A 207 -19.88 16.83 23.30
CA LEU A 207 -20.29 15.80 22.33
C LEU A 207 -21.19 16.38 21.23
N SER A 208 -22.14 17.25 21.56
CA SER A 208 -23.00 17.90 20.56
C SER A 208 -22.19 18.75 19.57
N ILE A 209 -21.25 19.55 20.06
CA ILE A 209 -20.36 20.35 19.20
C ILE A 209 -19.55 19.46 18.26
N LEU A 210 -19.04 18.32 18.75
CA LEU A 210 -18.31 17.38 17.93
C LEU A 210 -19.19 16.79 16.82
N VAL A 211 -20.38 16.30 17.18
CA VAL A 211 -21.33 15.72 16.22
C VAL A 211 -21.72 16.73 15.15
N ASP A 212 -22.03 17.97 15.54
CA ASP A 212 -22.37 19.05 14.61
C ASP A 212 -21.21 19.40 13.67
N LYS A 213 -19.98 19.47 14.20
CA LYS A 213 -18.76 19.71 13.41
C LYS A 213 -18.57 18.62 12.35
N VAL A 214 -18.64 17.35 12.74
CA VAL A 214 -18.45 16.21 11.82
C VAL A 214 -19.57 16.19 10.77
N ASN A 215 -20.82 16.33 11.18
CA ASN A 215 -21.97 16.39 10.28
C ASN A 215 -21.88 17.52 9.27
N THR A 216 -21.46 18.71 9.71
CA THR A 216 -21.32 19.87 8.82
C THR A 216 -20.22 19.63 7.80
N SER A 217 -19.09 19.04 8.22
CA SER A 217 -18.01 18.68 7.30
C SER A 217 -18.44 17.61 6.29
N LEU A 218 -19.14 16.55 6.73
CA LEU A 218 -19.64 15.51 5.83
C LEU A 218 -20.60 16.07 4.79
N LYS A 219 -21.53 16.96 5.19
CA LYS A 219 -22.46 17.61 4.26
C LYS A 219 -21.74 18.51 3.25
N PHE A 220 -20.71 19.21 3.69
CA PHE A 220 -19.88 20.03 2.81
C PHE A 220 -19.13 19.17 1.78
N ASP A 221 -18.56 18.06 2.24
CA ASP A 221 -17.85 17.07 1.43
C ASP A 221 -18.75 16.37 0.42
N ALA A 222 -19.97 16.03 0.81
CA ALA A 222 -21.02 15.48 -0.05
C ALA A 222 -21.41 16.42 -1.20
N GLY A 223 -21.56 17.73 -0.90
CA GLY A 223 -21.95 18.73 -1.88
C GLY A 223 -20.88 19.11 -2.90
N LYS A 224 -19.63 18.63 -2.74
CA LYS A 224 -18.50 19.00 -3.58
C LYS A 224 -18.22 17.92 -4.63
N ARG A 225 -18.18 18.31 -5.92
CA ARG A 225 -17.59 17.45 -6.96
C ARG A 225 -16.09 17.31 -6.73
N THR A 226 -15.63 16.09 -6.57
CA THR A 226 -14.22 15.78 -6.42
C THR A 226 -13.52 15.91 -7.78
N ASN A 227 -12.45 16.71 -7.85
CA ASN A 227 -11.75 17.03 -9.09
C ASN A 227 -10.39 16.32 -9.22
N SER A 228 -9.93 15.63 -8.17
CA SER A 228 -8.64 14.91 -8.17
C SER A 228 -8.59 13.77 -7.16
N VAL A 229 -7.68 12.82 -7.38
CA VAL A 229 -7.39 11.72 -6.45
C VAL A 229 -6.92 12.25 -5.09
N SER A 230 -6.11 13.30 -5.09
CA SER A 230 -5.61 13.90 -3.85
C SER A 230 -6.73 14.47 -2.99
N GLU A 231 -7.81 14.99 -3.59
CA GLU A 231 -9.00 15.41 -2.83
C GLU A 231 -9.71 14.19 -2.21
N ILE A 232 -9.82 13.07 -2.93
CA ILE A 232 -10.37 11.81 -2.39
C ILE A 232 -9.53 11.33 -1.21
N GLU A 233 -8.19 11.36 -1.33
CA GLU A 233 -7.26 10.96 -0.28
C GLU A 233 -7.38 11.84 0.98
N ILE A 234 -7.56 13.16 0.81
CA ILE A 234 -7.82 14.08 1.92
C ILE A 234 -9.15 13.74 2.59
N MET A 235 -10.23 13.55 1.82
CA MET A 235 -11.54 13.20 2.37
C MET A 235 -11.53 11.85 3.10
N MET A 236 -10.79 10.86 2.58
CA MET A 236 -10.57 9.58 3.25
C MET A 236 -9.82 9.75 4.57
N THR A 237 -8.78 10.58 4.57
CA THR A 237 -8.00 10.89 5.78
C THR A 237 -8.90 11.54 6.84
N ASN A 238 -9.68 12.56 6.46
CA ASN A 238 -10.65 13.20 7.34
C ASN A 238 -11.66 12.19 7.92
N CYS A 239 -12.23 11.31 7.09
CA CYS A 239 -13.17 10.28 7.57
C CYS A 239 -12.51 9.30 8.56
N LYS A 240 -11.27 8.87 8.30
CA LYS A 240 -10.49 8.02 9.24
C LYS A 240 -10.25 8.77 10.55
N GLU A 241 -9.88 10.05 10.50
CA GLU A 241 -9.68 10.88 11.69
C GLU A 241 -10.97 11.09 12.48
N TYR A 242 -12.11 11.36 11.83
CA TYR A 242 -13.41 11.48 12.50
C TYR A 242 -13.81 10.17 13.18
N LYS A 243 -13.55 9.02 12.54
CA LYS A 243 -13.81 7.71 13.15
C LYS A 243 -13.00 7.52 14.43
N ILE A 244 -11.73 7.95 14.44
CA ILE A 244 -10.87 7.92 15.62
C ILE A 244 -11.38 8.90 16.70
N GLU A 245 -11.73 10.13 16.31
CA GLU A 245 -12.24 11.16 17.24
C GLU A 245 -13.55 10.70 17.90
N LEU A 246 -14.50 10.17 17.12
CA LEU A 246 -15.74 9.59 17.63
C LEU A 246 -15.48 8.40 18.56
N ALA A 247 -14.61 7.46 18.15
CA ALA A 247 -14.25 6.31 18.99
C ALA A 247 -13.60 6.75 20.31
N SER A 248 -12.75 7.79 20.28
CA SER A 248 -12.11 8.34 21.48
C SER A 248 -13.11 8.93 22.47
N LYS A 249 -14.28 9.39 22.00
CA LYS A 249 -15.30 10.02 22.83
C LYS A 249 -16.43 9.05 23.22
N GLN A 250 -16.40 7.80 22.77
CA GLN A 250 -17.44 6.82 23.09
C GLN A 250 -17.60 6.61 24.61
N MET A 251 -16.50 6.52 25.36
CA MET A 251 -16.57 6.40 26.81
C MET A 251 -17.13 7.66 27.49
N LEU A 252 -17.04 8.83 26.87
CA LEU A 252 -17.67 10.04 27.39
C LEU A 252 -19.18 10.01 27.17
N LEU A 253 -19.63 9.56 25.99
CA LEU A 253 -21.06 9.34 25.72
C LEU A 253 -21.67 8.33 26.70
N ASP A 254 -20.99 7.21 26.94
CA ASP A 254 -21.44 6.20 27.91
C ASP A 254 -21.57 6.77 29.33
N PHE A 255 -20.66 7.68 29.71
CA PHE A 255 -20.74 8.38 30.99
C PHE A 255 -21.99 9.27 31.08
N VAL A 256 -22.26 10.09 30.05
CA VAL A 256 -23.46 10.96 30.05
C VAL A 256 -24.74 10.14 30.09
N ASN A 257 -24.80 9.02 29.35
CA ASN A 257 -25.92 8.06 29.39
C ASN A 257 -26.10 7.44 30.78
N GLN A 258 -25.03 7.14 31.51
CA GLN A 258 -25.12 6.64 32.89
C GLN A 258 -25.65 7.71 33.86
N GLN A 259 -25.34 8.98 33.62
CA GLN A 259 -25.82 10.07 34.47
C GLN A 259 -27.34 10.27 34.33
N GLU A 260 -27.92 10.07 33.14
CA GLU A 260 -29.37 10.11 32.96
C GLU A 260 -30.11 9.16 33.92
N LEU A 261 -29.61 7.93 34.07
CA LEU A 261 -30.18 6.94 35.01
C LEU A 261 -30.06 7.38 36.47
N ALA A 262 -28.97 8.07 36.83
CA ALA A 262 -28.78 8.60 38.18
C ALA A 262 -29.75 9.76 38.48
N LEU A 263 -29.90 10.70 37.54
CA LEU A 263 -30.86 11.81 37.63
C LEU A 263 -32.32 11.31 37.67
N GLN A 264 -32.59 10.17 37.04
CA GLN A 264 -33.89 9.50 37.15
C GLN A 264 -34.24 9.08 38.58
N SER A 265 -33.22 8.72 39.38
CA SER A 265 -33.37 8.26 40.77
C SER A 265 -33.33 9.36 41.84
N ASP A 266 -32.92 10.58 41.50
CA ASP A 266 -32.88 11.70 42.46
C ASP A 266 -34.21 12.47 42.45
N GLU A 267 -34.92 12.44 43.59
CA GLU A 267 -36.21 13.13 43.77
C GLU A 267 -36.04 14.64 44.03
N ARG A 268 -34.80 15.14 44.20
CA ARG A 268 -34.52 16.54 44.55
C ARG A 268 -34.39 17.48 43.36
N GLU A 269 -34.23 16.95 42.15
CA GLU A 269 -33.94 17.74 40.95
C GLU A 269 -35.21 18.30 40.30
N VAL A 270 -35.12 19.48 39.68
CA VAL A 270 -36.28 20.16 39.09
C VAL A 270 -36.78 19.35 37.88
N ALA A 271 -38.06 18.98 37.89
CA ALA A 271 -38.66 18.14 36.85
C ALA A 271 -38.45 18.66 35.41
N ASN A 272 -38.34 19.99 35.24
CA ASN A 272 -38.09 20.62 33.94
C ASN A 272 -36.65 20.44 33.45
N GLU A 273 -35.65 20.60 34.33
CA GLU A 273 -34.22 20.44 33.98
C GLU A 273 -33.91 18.98 33.61
N LYS A 274 -34.54 18.04 34.32
CA LYS A 274 -34.48 16.61 34.03
C LYS A 274 -35.06 16.25 32.66
N LEU A 275 -36.18 16.87 32.28
CA LEU A 275 -36.80 16.65 30.97
C LEU A 275 -35.90 17.20 29.85
N GLU A 276 -35.40 18.42 30.00
CA GLU A 276 -34.53 19.08 29.02
C GLU A 276 -33.21 18.30 28.79
N PHE A 277 -32.61 17.79 29.86
CA PHE A 277 -31.41 16.94 29.77
C PHE A 277 -31.71 15.64 29.01
N SER A 278 -32.81 14.96 29.34
CA SER A 278 -33.19 13.70 28.68
C SER A 278 -33.50 13.90 27.19
N ASP A 279 -34.23 14.96 26.84
CA ASP A 279 -34.55 15.29 25.46
C ASP A 279 -33.26 15.57 24.65
N THR A 280 -32.38 16.43 25.18
CA THR A 280 -31.10 16.78 24.52
C THR A 280 -30.20 15.55 24.36
N LEU A 281 -30.12 14.70 25.38
CA LEU A 281 -29.33 13.46 25.32
C LEU A 281 -29.92 12.44 24.34
N GLY A 282 -31.26 12.36 24.24
CA GLY A 282 -31.95 11.54 23.26
C GLY A 282 -31.65 11.96 21.82
N GLU A 283 -31.71 13.27 21.54
CA GLU A 283 -31.33 13.83 20.25
C GLU A 283 -29.85 13.57 19.93
N LEU A 284 -28.96 13.82 20.89
CA LEU A 284 -27.53 13.57 20.72
C LEU A 284 -27.25 12.09 20.43
N ASN A 285 -27.85 11.15 21.17
CA ASN A 285 -27.66 9.71 20.94
C ASN A 285 -28.10 9.27 19.54
N LYS A 286 -29.20 9.85 19.04
CA LYS A 286 -29.68 9.60 17.68
C LYS A 286 -28.68 10.12 16.65
N GLU A 287 -28.25 11.37 16.78
CA GLU A 287 -27.33 11.97 15.82
C GLU A 287 -25.93 11.36 15.91
N TRP A 288 -25.48 10.95 17.10
CA TRP A 288 -24.24 10.20 17.31
C TRP A 288 -24.21 8.89 16.51
N LYS A 289 -25.25 8.06 16.65
CA LYS A 289 -25.33 6.78 15.91
C LYS A 289 -25.34 7.01 14.41
N LYS A 290 -26.06 8.05 13.98
CA LYS A 290 -26.13 8.44 12.58
C LYS A 290 -24.77 8.89 12.06
N VAL A 291 -24.09 9.83 12.72
CA VAL A 291 -22.79 10.34 12.26
C VAL A 291 -21.71 9.25 12.23
N VAL A 292 -21.71 8.32 13.20
CA VAL A 292 -20.80 7.15 13.19
C VAL A 292 -21.04 6.27 11.96
N THR A 293 -22.31 6.08 11.59
CA THR A 293 -22.71 5.32 10.39
C THR A 293 -22.31 6.08 9.13
N ASP A 294 -22.68 7.36 9.04
CA ASP A 294 -22.41 8.22 7.88
C ASP A 294 -20.90 8.35 7.60
N VAL A 295 -20.05 8.53 8.63
CA VAL A 295 -18.58 8.52 8.49
C VAL A 295 -18.07 7.19 7.93
N THR A 296 -18.62 6.07 8.41
CA THR A 296 -18.19 4.73 8.01
C THR A 296 -18.59 4.45 6.55
N ASP A 297 -19.84 4.72 6.20
CA ASP A 297 -20.36 4.53 4.85
C ASP A 297 -19.64 5.43 3.85
N ARG A 298 -19.38 6.69 4.23
CA ARG A 298 -18.62 7.63 3.41
C ARG A 298 -17.21 7.12 3.15
N LEU A 299 -16.53 6.60 4.18
CA LEU A 299 -15.18 6.04 4.03
C LEU A 299 -15.17 4.84 3.06
N ILE A 300 -16.15 3.93 3.17
CA ILE A 300 -16.28 2.77 2.27
C ILE A 300 -16.47 3.22 0.81
N VAL A 301 -17.32 4.22 0.59
CA VAL A 301 -17.54 4.79 -0.76
C VAL A 301 -16.24 5.37 -1.31
N LEU A 302 -15.53 6.19 -0.52
CA LEU A 302 -14.27 6.81 -0.95
C LEU A 302 -13.18 5.77 -1.23
N GLU A 303 -13.06 4.72 -0.42
CA GLU A 303 -12.16 3.59 -0.66
C GLU A 303 -12.52 2.84 -1.95
N GLY A 304 -13.80 2.65 -2.22
CA GLY A 304 -14.30 2.08 -3.48
C GLY A 304 -13.89 2.91 -4.70
N ILE A 305 -14.05 4.24 -4.62
CA ILE A 305 -13.63 5.16 -5.69
C ILE A 305 -12.11 5.08 -5.88
N GLN A 306 -11.32 5.13 -4.80
CA GLN A 306 -9.86 5.05 -4.88
C GLN A 306 -9.40 3.74 -5.54
N ASN A 307 -10.04 2.61 -5.22
CA ASN A 307 -9.72 1.31 -5.82
C ASN A 307 -10.04 1.29 -7.32
N LYS A 308 -11.25 1.72 -7.72
CA LYS A 308 -11.62 1.83 -9.14
C LYS A 308 -10.68 2.77 -9.91
N TRP A 309 -10.26 3.87 -9.28
CA TRP A 309 -9.32 4.80 -9.88
C TRP A 309 -7.96 4.15 -10.12
N LYS A 310 -7.40 3.47 -9.11
CA LYS A 310 -6.16 2.70 -9.23
C LYS A 310 -6.25 1.63 -10.33
N GLU A 311 -7.38 0.95 -10.46
CA GLU A 311 -7.62 -0.02 -11.53
C GLU A 311 -7.62 0.62 -12.92
N TYR A 312 -8.27 1.79 -13.06
CA TYR A 312 -8.27 2.57 -14.29
C TYR A 312 -6.86 3.02 -14.67
N GLU A 313 -6.11 3.63 -13.74
CA GLU A 313 -4.74 4.09 -13.99
C GLU A 313 -3.80 2.94 -14.37
N ASN A 314 -3.89 1.81 -13.65
CA ASN A 314 -3.10 0.63 -13.96
C ASN A 314 -3.41 0.08 -15.36
N SER A 315 -4.70 0.04 -15.72
CA SER A 315 -5.15 -0.44 -17.04
C SER A 315 -4.70 0.50 -18.15
N LEU A 316 -4.84 1.82 -17.93
CA LEU A 316 -4.37 2.85 -18.85
C LEU A 316 -2.85 2.76 -19.07
N LYS A 317 -2.07 2.65 -17.98
CA LYS A 317 -0.61 2.56 -18.06
C LYS A 317 -0.15 1.32 -18.83
N LYS A 318 -0.74 0.15 -18.55
CA LYS A 318 -0.45 -1.09 -19.30
C LYS A 318 -0.74 -0.92 -20.80
N LEU A 319 -1.82 -0.23 -21.16
CA LEU A 319 -2.15 0.02 -22.56
C LEU A 319 -1.17 0.99 -23.22
N GLN A 320 -0.79 2.06 -22.52
CA GLN A 320 0.21 3.03 -22.98
C GLN A 320 1.58 2.37 -23.20
N ASP A 321 2.05 1.58 -22.25
CA ASP A 321 3.32 0.85 -22.34
C ASP A 321 3.30 -0.13 -23.53
N TRP A 322 2.19 -0.84 -23.73
CA TRP A 322 2.02 -1.73 -24.87
C TRP A 322 2.06 -0.97 -26.20
N LEU A 323 1.34 0.14 -26.32
CA LEU A 323 1.33 0.99 -27.52
C LEU A 323 2.72 1.54 -27.83
N HIS A 324 3.46 1.96 -26.80
CA HIS A 324 4.83 2.46 -26.95
C HIS A 324 5.77 1.38 -27.50
N ILE A 325 5.68 0.15 -26.98
CA ILE A 325 6.46 -0.99 -27.48
C ILE A 325 6.12 -1.29 -28.94
N GLN A 326 4.83 -1.35 -29.29
CA GLN A 326 4.43 -1.63 -30.68
C GLN A 326 4.89 -0.51 -31.63
N ASN A 327 4.78 0.75 -31.23
CA ASN A 327 5.24 1.86 -32.05
C ASN A 327 6.75 1.76 -32.32
N LYS A 328 7.57 1.42 -31.31
CA LYS A 328 9.02 1.17 -31.51
C LYS A 328 9.28 0.05 -32.52
N LYS A 329 8.56 -1.08 -32.42
CA LYS A 329 8.67 -2.20 -33.38
C LYS A 329 8.33 -1.77 -34.80
N ILE A 330 7.23 -1.04 -34.98
CA ILE A 330 6.79 -0.54 -36.29
C ILE A 330 7.86 0.36 -36.92
N GLN A 331 8.52 1.23 -36.14
CA GLN A 331 9.61 2.07 -36.69
C GLN A 331 10.82 1.23 -37.10
N GLN A 332 11.13 0.14 -36.40
CA GLN A 332 12.21 -0.79 -36.76
C GLN A 332 11.90 -1.54 -38.06
N TYR A 333 10.65 -1.94 -38.29
CA TYR A 333 10.27 -2.67 -39.50
C TYR A 333 10.46 -1.86 -40.79
N LYS A 334 10.36 -0.53 -40.71
CA LYS A 334 10.59 0.36 -41.87
C LYS A 334 12.04 0.36 -42.37
N LEU A 335 12.98 -0.21 -41.62
CA LEU A 335 14.42 -0.18 -41.91
C LEU A 335 14.94 -1.48 -42.54
N ILE A 336 14.07 -2.44 -42.85
CA ILE A 336 14.46 -3.79 -43.31
C ILE A 336 14.43 -3.86 -44.85
N GLY A 337 15.58 -4.21 -45.46
CA GLY A 337 15.78 -4.18 -46.93
C GLY A 337 15.95 -5.53 -47.64
N HIS A 338 15.95 -6.67 -46.93
CA HIS A 338 16.15 -8.00 -47.53
C HIS A 338 14.92 -8.91 -47.39
N GLU A 339 14.67 -9.76 -48.39
CA GLU A 339 13.45 -10.57 -48.59
C GLU A 339 13.06 -11.45 -47.39
N VAL A 340 14.02 -12.12 -46.76
CA VAL A 340 13.77 -12.96 -45.56
C VAL A 340 13.30 -12.12 -44.37
N GLY A 341 13.81 -10.90 -44.21
CA GLY A 341 13.35 -9.95 -43.20
C GLY A 341 11.94 -9.43 -43.47
N VAL A 342 11.56 -9.27 -44.75
CA VAL A 342 10.20 -8.88 -45.14
C VAL A 342 9.18 -9.97 -44.80
N GLN A 343 9.53 -11.25 -44.96
CA GLN A 343 8.61 -12.35 -44.63
C GLN A 343 8.42 -12.50 -43.11
N HIS A 344 9.49 -12.40 -42.33
CA HIS A 344 9.41 -12.43 -40.86
C HIS A 344 8.62 -11.24 -40.29
N THR A 345 8.88 -10.03 -40.78
CA THR A 345 8.13 -8.83 -40.37
C THR A 345 6.65 -8.92 -40.71
N MET A 346 6.29 -9.54 -41.84
CA MET A 346 4.89 -9.79 -42.20
C MET A 346 4.19 -10.72 -41.21
N GLU A 347 4.86 -11.75 -40.70
CA GLU A 347 4.33 -12.63 -39.66
C GLU A 347 4.14 -11.89 -38.33
N GLU A 348 5.12 -11.09 -37.91
CA GLU A 348 5.01 -10.28 -36.69
C GLU A 348 3.90 -9.21 -36.78
N LEU A 349 3.70 -8.59 -37.95
CA LEU A 349 2.61 -7.65 -38.20
C LEU A 349 1.24 -8.34 -38.15
N LYS A 350 1.12 -9.58 -38.66
CA LYS A 350 -0.11 -10.38 -38.53
C LYS A 350 -0.41 -10.70 -37.06
N ALA A 351 0.61 -11.10 -36.30
CA ALA A 351 0.47 -11.35 -34.86
C ALA A 351 0.08 -10.07 -34.10
N MET A 352 0.68 -8.92 -34.44
CA MET A 352 0.31 -7.62 -33.88
C MET A 352 -1.15 -7.25 -34.20
N LYS A 353 -1.61 -7.50 -35.43
CA LYS A 353 -3.01 -7.29 -35.82
C LYS A 353 -3.99 -8.15 -35.01
N GLN A 354 -3.62 -9.39 -34.68
CA GLN A 354 -4.42 -10.23 -33.79
C GLN A 354 -4.44 -9.68 -32.36
N GLN A 355 -3.29 -9.24 -31.84
CA GLN A 355 -3.22 -8.62 -30.50
C GLN A 355 -4.05 -7.33 -30.39
N LEU A 356 -4.17 -6.54 -31.47
CA LEU A 356 -5.03 -5.36 -31.50
C LEU A 356 -6.50 -5.68 -31.20
N GLN A 357 -6.99 -6.86 -31.60
CA GLN A 357 -8.37 -7.28 -31.29
C GLN A 357 -8.54 -7.49 -29.79
N THR A 358 -7.58 -8.13 -29.12
CA THR A 358 -7.58 -8.26 -27.66
C THR A 358 -7.48 -6.89 -26.97
N LYS A 359 -6.66 -5.98 -27.50
CA LYS A 359 -6.53 -4.62 -26.97
C LYS A 359 -7.78 -3.77 -27.14
N GLN A 360 -8.62 -4.04 -28.14
CA GLN A 360 -9.94 -3.41 -28.23
C GLN A 360 -10.82 -3.78 -27.04
N THR A 361 -10.75 -5.03 -26.57
CA THR A 361 -11.46 -5.45 -25.35
C THR A 361 -10.93 -4.73 -24.12
N ASP A 362 -9.60 -4.64 -23.96
CA ASP A 362 -8.98 -3.89 -22.86
C ASP A 362 -9.42 -2.41 -22.86
N LEU A 363 -9.53 -1.79 -24.05
CA LEU A 363 -9.97 -0.41 -24.21
C LEU A 363 -11.46 -0.24 -23.85
N ASN A 364 -12.31 -1.21 -24.21
CA ASN A 364 -13.72 -1.20 -23.80
C ASN A 364 -13.85 -1.35 -22.28
N SER A 365 -13.07 -2.24 -21.65
CA SER A 365 -13.01 -2.36 -20.19
C SER A 365 -12.55 -1.06 -19.53
N LEU A 366 -11.53 -0.41 -20.08
CA LEU A 366 -11.06 0.90 -19.60
C LEU A 366 -12.15 1.99 -19.73
N LYS A 367 -12.90 1.98 -20.84
CA LYS A 367 -14.04 2.89 -21.03
C LYS A 367 -15.12 2.66 -19.98
N ASN A 368 -15.45 1.40 -19.67
CA ASN A 368 -16.43 1.06 -18.64
C ASN A 368 -15.95 1.52 -17.25
N LEU A 369 -14.68 1.27 -16.89
CA LEU A 369 -14.08 1.79 -15.66
C LEU A 369 -14.18 3.32 -15.57
N GLY A 370 -13.95 4.01 -16.68
CA GLY A 370 -14.12 5.47 -16.76
C GLY A 370 -15.57 5.91 -16.56
N SER A 371 -16.53 5.21 -17.16
CA SER A 371 -17.97 5.48 -16.96
C SER A 371 -18.40 5.25 -15.51
N ASP A 372 -17.97 4.15 -14.90
CA ASP A 372 -18.19 3.86 -13.48
C ASP A 372 -17.64 4.99 -12.60
N LEU A 373 -16.41 5.45 -12.85
CA LEU A 373 -15.82 6.53 -12.06
C LEU A 373 -16.60 7.84 -12.18
N ILE A 374 -17.16 8.13 -13.37
CA ILE A 374 -18.01 9.30 -13.59
C ILE A 374 -19.32 9.17 -12.81
N GLU A 375 -19.99 8.01 -12.88
CA GLU A 375 -21.25 7.73 -12.18
C GLU A 375 -21.06 7.84 -10.66
N PHE A 376 -19.99 7.26 -10.12
CA PHE A 376 -19.66 7.36 -8.69
C PHE A 376 -19.30 8.79 -8.22
N GLY A 377 -18.78 9.63 -9.12
CA GLY A 377 -18.55 11.05 -8.86
C GLY A 377 -19.84 11.89 -8.83
N HIS A 378 -20.94 11.35 -9.40
CA HIS A 378 -22.26 11.98 -9.40
C HIS A 378 -23.17 11.46 -8.27
N ASP A 379 -22.99 10.20 -7.86
CA ASP A 379 -23.82 9.53 -6.85
C ASP A 379 -23.26 9.57 -5.43
N SER A 380 -22.31 10.46 -5.13
CA SER A 380 -21.98 10.78 -3.73
C SER A 380 -23.19 11.48 -3.09
N PRO A 381 -23.90 10.85 -2.14
CA PRO A 381 -24.91 11.55 -1.37
C PRO A 381 -24.27 12.62 -0.47
#